data_AF-A0A930P9B4-F1
#
_entry.id   AF-A0A930P9B4-F1
#
_cell.length_a   1.000
_cell.length_b   1.000
_cell.length_c   1.000
_cell.angle_alpha   90.00
_cell.angle_beta   90.00
_cell.angle_gamma   90.00
#
_symmetry.space_group_name_H-M   'P 1'
#
loop_
_entity.id
_entity.type
_entity.pdbx_description
1 polymer ?
#
loop_
_entity_poly.entity_id
_entity_poly.type
_entity_poly.pdbx_seq_one_letter_code
_entity_poly.pdbx_strand_id
1 'polypeptide(L)'
;MIKKCSMAFGVLLAAALTGCSSDDVAQSTTPSQLSDLQEVSTKEVPDQVMSRVATGKVIGNQKEYLEVVKKQSKVYDLGLFNNYNEKEIYPGNVLNGDAFMNDVYASVYINKPQPITISTTLQGANYKVSRSIIPTRSNVRQSINDMLYGNTDMPIPDTKNAPSNLYFQADEVTTSESFNKSFNLHVKFGILGNLVKANFDYSNDKFHSLTERNVLVKIKQKFYSVSVDTQDPNGWGDFTGLKKYAPVYVSNVDYGRVVYMLIKSTENIDSIKKTISAGVELGLKKVSVGASTKYTSALKKMFSNNQVKVVVSGGPVKNISKINSFDDLIKYLQVPNESDLVNSSVPIGYTISRISDQTPVEVGIYYSEEKLVLDK
;
A
#
# COMPACT_ATOMS: atom_id res chain seq x y z
N MET A 1 55.08 4.56 11.02
CA MET A 1 54.89 5.23 12.33
C MET A 1 53.53 5.93 12.33
N ILE A 2 52.48 5.25 12.81
CA ILE A 2 51.20 5.88 13.19
C ILE A 2 50.72 5.09 14.42
N LYS A 3 50.61 5.77 15.56
CA LYS A 3 50.28 5.21 16.87
C LYS A 3 48.79 4.86 16.94
N LYS A 4 48.48 3.62 17.32
CA LYS A 4 47.16 3.21 17.84
C LYS A 4 47.03 3.75 19.26
N CYS A 5 45.93 4.45 19.57
CA CYS A 5 45.55 4.77 20.93
C CYS A 5 44.37 3.86 21.32
N SER A 6 44.66 2.87 22.15
CA SER A 6 43.69 2.07 22.88
C SER A 6 43.51 2.75 24.23
N MET A 7 42.28 3.08 24.60
CA MET A 7 41.97 3.57 25.93
C MET A 7 41.14 2.49 26.63
N ALA A 8 41.84 1.73 27.48
CA ALA A 8 41.24 0.87 28.48
C ALA A 8 40.86 1.73 29.69
N PHE A 9 39.64 1.57 30.19
CA PHE A 9 39.29 1.96 31.55
C PHE A 9 38.55 0.78 32.17
N GLY A 10 39.26 0.03 33.01
CA GLY A 10 38.68 -0.91 33.94
C GLY A 10 38.67 -0.29 35.32
N VAL A 11 37.52 -0.30 35.99
CA VAL A 11 37.43 -0.36 37.45
C VAL A 11 36.24 -1.25 37.79
N LEU A 12 36.53 -2.35 38.48
CA LEU A 12 35.56 -3.20 39.18
C LEU A 12 34.90 -2.42 40.32
N LEU A 13 33.59 -2.59 40.50
CA LEU A 13 32.98 -2.60 41.83
C LEU A 13 31.95 -3.74 41.91
N ALA A 14 32.04 -4.51 42.97
CA ALA A 14 31.21 -5.68 43.27
C ALA A 14 30.15 -5.36 44.35
N ALA A 15 29.16 -6.26 44.45
CA ALA A 15 28.05 -6.36 45.41
C ALA A 15 26.83 -5.45 45.10
N ALA A 16 25.58 -5.90 45.14
CA ALA A 16 25.00 -7.07 45.80
C ALA A 16 23.86 -7.70 44.95
N LEU A 17 23.77 -9.03 45.00
CA LEU A 17 22.60 -9.78 44.52
C LEU A 17 21.50 -9.68 45.58
N THR A 18 20.48 -8.88 45.33
CA THR A 18 19.17 -9.01 45.98
C THR A 18 18.19 -9.53 44.96
N GLY A 19 17.76 -10.78 45.16
CA GLY A 19 16.65 -11.36 44.41
C GLY A 19 15.35 -10.63 44.73
N CYS A 20 14.68 -10.19 43.69
CA CYS A 20 13.24 -10.05 43.65
C CYS A 20 12.78 -10.84 42.43
N SER A 21 12.07 -11.94 42.69
CA SER A 21 11.25 -12.60 41.68
C SER A 21 10.18 -11.59 41.24
N SER A 22 10.37 -10.96 40.09
CA SER A 22 9.25 -10.36 39.38
C SER A 22 8.78 -11.38 38.37
N ASP A 23 7.70 -12.06 38.73
CA ASP A 23 6.78 -12.57 37.73
C ASP A 23 6.39 -11.35 36.87
N ASP A 24 6.98 -11.23 35.67
CA ASP A 24 6.56 -10.26 34.66
C ASP A 24 5.19 -10.70 34.14
N VAL A 25 4.16 -10.57 34.99
CA VAL A 25 2.78 -10.59 34.55
C VAL A 25 2.63 -9.34 33.68
N ALA A 26 2.52 -9.55 32.37
CA ALA A 26 2.24 -8.48 31.42
C ALA A 26 1.04 -7.67 31.96
N GLN A 27 1.32 -6.46 32.45
CA GLN A 27 0.29 -5.60 33.01
C GLN A 27 -0.75 -5.33 31.92
N SER A 28 -2.00 -5.62 32.24
CA SER A 28 -3.15 -5.22 31.42
C SER A 28 -3.28 -3.70 31.50
N THR A 29 -3.18 -3.04 30.36
CA THR A 29 -3.43 -1.62 30.21
C THR A 29 -4.91 -1.44 29.90
N THR A 30 -5.64 -0.84 30.85
CA THR A 30 -7.04 -0.48 30.58
C THR A 30 -7.09 0.67 29.57
N PRO A 31 -8.17 0.85 28.78
CA PRO A 31 -8.21 1.92 27.79
C PRO A 31 -8.14 3.34 28.38
N SER A 32 -8.41 3.50 29.69
CA SER A 32 -8.16 4.73 30.45
C SER A 32 -6.68 5.12 30.60
N GLN A 33 -5.75 4.19 30.35
CA GLN A 33 -4.30 4.40 30.36
C GLN A 33 -3.74 4.59 28.94
N LEU A 34 -4.58 4.55 27.90
CA LEU A 34 -4.16 4.88 26.52
C LEU A 34 -3.73 6.34 26.39
N SER A 35 -4.31 7.23 27.19
CA SER A 35 -3.95 8.66 27.21
C SER A 35 -2.52 8.93 27.67
N ASP A 36 -1.89 7.97 28.36
CA ASP A 36 -0.51 8.10 28.84
C ASP A 36 0.51 7.70 27.76
N LEU A 37 0.05 7.06 26.67
CA LEU A 37 0.88 6.63 25.56
C LEU A 37 0.98 7.71 24.49
N GLN A 38 2.08 7.70 23.75
CA GLN A 38 2.23 8.59 22.59
C GLN A 38 1.33 8.13 21.45
N GLU A 39 0.65 9.07 20.80
CA GLU A 39 -0.10 8.74 19.59
C GLU A 39 0.84 8.37 18.44
N VAL A 40 0.42 7.38 17.65
CA VAL A 40 1.06 7.08 16.37
C VAL A 40 0.88 8.30 15.46
N SER A 41 2.01 8.84 15.01
CA SER A 41 2.06 10.00 14.13
C SER A 41 3.35 9.99 13.32
N THR A 42 3.25 10.41 12.07
CA THR A 42 4.42 10.47 11.18
C THR A 42 5.15 11.80 11.36
N LYS A 43 6.40 11.71 11.84
CA LYS A 43 7.31 12.86 11.87
C LYS A 43 7.81 13.17 10.46
N GLU A 44 7.85 14.44 10.13
CA GLU A 44 8.45 14.92 8.88
C GLU A 44 9.96 14.73 8.91
N VAL A 45 10.50 14.18 7.84
CA VAL A 45 11.93 13.94 7.66
C VAL A 45 12.38 14.67 6.40
N PRO A 46 13.42 15.53 6.46
CA PRO A 46 13.92 16.22 5.28
C PRO A 46 14.51 15.24 4.27
N ASP A 47 14.48 15.64 3.00
CA ASP A 47 15.13 14.92 1.90
C ASP A 47 16.60 14.62 2.24
N GLN A 48 17.01 13.36 2.05
CA GLN A 48 18.36 12.90 2.36
C GLN A 48 19.08 12.45 1.09
N VAL A 49 20.17 13.12 0.73
CA VAL A 49 21.06 12.67 -0.35
C VAL A 49 21.78 11.40 0.10
N MET A 50 21.48 10.28 -0.57
CA MET A 50 22.05 8.96 -0.27
C MET A 50 23.35 8.72 -1.03
N SER A 51 23.43 9.19 -2.27
CA SER A 51 24.62 9.09 -3.10
C SER A 51 24.68 10.26 -4.07
N ARG A 52 25.89 10.57 -4.54
CA ARG A 52 26.17 11.61 -5.52
C ARG A 52 27.34 11.18 -6.39
N VAL A 53 27.13 11.13 -7.70
CA VAL A 53 28.13 10.69 -8.68
C VAL A 53 28.22 11.71 -9.81
N ALA A 54 29.44 12.11 -10.20
CA ALA A 54 29.63 13.00 -11.33
C ALA A 54 29.24 12.29 -12.64
N THR A 55 28.47 12.94 -13.51
CA THR A 55 28.07 12.35 -14.81
C THR A 55 29.16 12.50 -15.87
N GLY A 56 30.19 13.32 -15.61
CA GLY A 56 31.23 13.69 -16.57
C GLY A 56 30.82 14.81 -17.53
N LYS A 57 29.55 15.23 -17.51
CA LYS A 57 29.05 16.35 -18.31
C LYS A 57 29.29 17.68 -17.60
N VAL A 58 29.62 18.70 -18.38
CA VAL A 58 29.77 20.08 -17.94
C VAL A 58 28.74 20.93 -18.66
N ILE A 59 27.97 21.71 -17.91
CA ILE A 59 26.98 22.66 -18.44
C ILE A 59 27.41 24.06 -18.00
N GLY A 60 27.89 24.86 -18.95
CA GLY A 60 28.50 26.15 -18.64
C GLY A 60 29.78 25.98 -17.81
N ASN A 61 29.81 26.55 -16.61
CA ASN A 61 30.90 26.44 -15.64
C ASN A 61 30.59 25.47 -14.48
N GLN A 62 29.57 24.62 -14.61
CA GLN A 62 29.14 23.69 -13.57
C GLN A 62 29.27 22.25 -14.06
N LYS A 63 29.69 21.37 -13.16
CA LYS A 63 29.67 19.92 -13.35
C LYS A 63 28.27 19.39 -13.03
N GLU A 64 27.82 18.44 -13.84
CA GLU A 64 26.56 17.75 -13.61
C GLU A 64 26.80 16.50 -12.75
N TYR A 65 25.94 16.31 -11.75
CA TYR A 65 25.94 15.18 -10.84
C TYR A 65 24.58 14.48 -10.85
N LEU A 66 24.60 13.16 -10.74
CA LEU A 66 23.44 12.35 -10.43
C LEU A 66 23.39 12.14 -8.91
N GLU A 67 22.31 12.59 -8.28
CA GLU A 67 22.04 12.36 -6.87
C GLU A 67 20.89 11.36 -6.71
N VAL A 68 21.05 10.37 -5.83
CA VAL A 68 19.94 9.56 -5.32
C VAL A 68 19.48 10.18 -4.01
N VAL A 69 18.21 10.58 -3.93
CA VAL A 69 17.63 11.25 -2.77
C VAL A 69 16.55 10.38 -2.18
N LYS A 70 16.66 10.06 -0.89
CA LYS A 70 15.56 9.47 -0.10
C LYS A 70 14.59 10.59 0.29
N LYS A 71 13.31 10.33 0.06
CA LYS A 71 12.21 11.23 0.35
C LYS A 71 11.15 10.54 1.20
N GLN A 72 10.29 11.35 1.80
CA GLN A 72 9.12 10.91 2.55
C GLN A 72 7.87 11.50 1.91
N SER A 73 6.82 10.70 1.79
CA SER A 73 5.46 11.18 1.57
C SER A 73 4.60 10.75 2.75
N LYS A 74 3.54 11.50 3.03
CA LYS A 74 2.56 11.14 4.05
C LYS A 74 1.23 10.82 3.38
N VAL A 75 0.60 9.71 3.77
CA VAL A 75 -0.63 9.20 3.14
C VAL A 75 -1.58 8.64 4.20
N TYR A 76 -2.88 8.80 3.98
CA TYR A 76 -3.92 8.11 4.74
C TYR A 76 -4.30 6.77 4.10
N ASP A 77 -4.27 6.73 2.77
CA ASP A 77 -4.62 5.56 1.97
C ASP A 77 -3.36 4.75 1.64
N LEU A 78 -3.09 3.76 2.49
CA LEU A 78 -2.02 2.80 2.28
C LEU A 78 -2.43 1.78 1.22
N GLY A 79 -1.47 1.38 0.40
CA GLY A 79 -1.68 0.36 -0.62
C GLY A 79 -1.25 -1.02 -0.17
N LEU A 80 -1.60 -1.99 -1.00
CA LEU A 80 -1.22 -3.39 -0.88
C LEU A 80 -0.62 -3.87 -2.19
N PHE A 81 0.44 -4.67 -2.11
CA PHE A 81 1.07 -5.28 -3.26
C PHE A 81 1.65 -6.64 -2.89
N ASN A 82 1.37 -7.64 -3.73
CA ASN A 82 1.93 -8.99 -3.62
C ASN A 82 1.84 -9.62 -2.21
N ASN A 83 0.69 -9.44 -1.55
CA ASN A 83 0.36 -10.00 -0.24
C ASN A 83 1.28 -9.58 0.94
N TYR A 84 2.04 -8.49 0.79
CA TYR A 84 2.84 -7.95 1.89
C TYR A 84 1.93 -7.54 3.06
N ASN A 85 2.20 -8.08 4.27
CA ASN A 85 1.40 -7.89 5.49
C ASN A 85 -0.10 -8.26 5.39
N GLU A 86 -0.50 -9.07 4.40
CA GLU A 86 -1.91 -9.41 4.15
C GLU A 86 -2.55 -10.21 5.30
N LYS A 87 -1.75 -10.81 6.19
CA LYS A 87 -2.28 -11.54 7.34
C LYS A 87 -2.81 -10.60 8.42
N GLU A 88 -2.19 -9.42 8.54
CA GLU A 88 -2.47 -8.41 9.55
C GLU A 88 -3.41 -7.31 9.03
N ILE A 89 -3.67 -7.27 7.72
CA ILE A 89 -4.51 -6.23 7.12
C ILE A 89 -5.93 -6.78 6.90
N TYR A 90 -6.77 -6.61 7.93
CA TYR A 90 -8.20 -6.89 7.88
C TYR A 90 -8.96 -5.91 8.81
N PRO A 91 -10.20 -5.51 8.48
CA PRO A 91 -10.97 -4.56 9.30
C PRO A 91 -11.03 -4.97 10.78
N GLY A 92 -10.67 -4.05 11.67
CA GLY A 92 -10.69 -4.26 13.11
C GLY A 92 -9.45 -4.94 13.69
N ASN A 93 -8.44 -5.32 12.88
CA ASN A 93 -7.18 -5.77 13.46
C ASN A 93 -6.52 -4.61 14.21
N VAL A 94 -6.25 -4.80 15.51
CA VAL A 94 -5.54 -3.84 16.33
C VAL A 94 -4.04 -4.12 16.27
N LEU A 95 -3.28 -3.14 15.80
CA LEU A 95 -1.84 -3.20 15.61
C LEU A 95 -1.10 -2.51 16.76
N ASN A 96 0.03 -3.10 17.14
CA ASN A 96 0.91 -2.57 18.17
C ASN A 96 1.57 -1.28 17.64
N GLY A 97 1.37 -0.15 18.34
CA GLY A 97 1.86 1.15 17.92
C GLY A 97 3.38 1.22 17.80
N ASP A 98 4.11 0.57 18.72
CA ASP A 98 5.58 0.53 18.70
C ASP A 98 6.11 -0.24 17.48
N ALA A 99 5.53 -1.40 17.18
CA ALA A 99 5.87 -2.15 15.98
C ALA A 99 5.52 -1.36 14.72
N PHE A 100 4.34 -0.76 14.68
CA PHE A 100 3.86 0.01 13.54
C PHE A 100 4.78 1.19 13.23
N MET A 101 5.23 1.95 14.23
CA MET A 101 6.21 3.04 14.07
C MET A 101 7.59 2.59 13.56
N ASN A 102 7.85 1.27 13.52
CA ASN A 102 9.05 0.66 12.96
C ASN A 102 8.76 -0.15 11.68
N ASP A 103 7.70 0.21 10.95
CA ASP A 103 7.26 -0.43 9.70
C ASP A 103 6.91 -1.94 9.85
N VAL A 104 6.56 -2.38 11.07
CA VAL A 104 6.25 -3.79 11.38
C VAL A 104 4.78 -3.94 11.77
N TYR A 105 4.11 -4.93 11.18
CA TYR A 105 2.71 -5.22 11.44
C TYR A 105 2.63 -6.36 12.44
N ALA A 106 2.27 -6.04 13.68
CA ALA A 106 2.08 -7.01 14.75
C ALA A 106 0.75 -6.71 15.45
N SER A 107 -0.12 -7.72 15.55
CA SER A 107 -1.38 -7.59 16.28
C SER A 107 -1.12 -7.47 17.78
N VAL A 108 -1.93 -6.65 18.46
CA VAL A 108 -1.96 -6.58 19.92
C VAL A 108 -2.74 -7.76 20.48
N TYR A 109 -2.27 -8.33 21.59
CA TYR A 109 -3.09 -9.24 22.38
C TYR A 109 -4.09 -8.44 23.22
N ILE A 110 -5.38 -8.70 22.99
CA ILE A 110 -6.50 -8.08 23.71
C ILE A 110 -7.12 -9.13 24.61
N ASN A 111 -7.09 -8.88 25.93
CA ASN A 111 -7.82 -9.67 26.90
C ASN A 111 -9.30 -9.26 26.88
N LYS A 112 -10.20 -10.26 26.93
CA LYS A 112 -11.66 -10.08 26.84
C LYS A 112 -12.09 -9.18 25.66
N PRO A 113 -11.70 -9.54 24.42
CA PRO A 113 -12.03 -8.73 23.25
C PRO A 113 -13.55 -8.58 23.14
N GLN A 114 -14.00 -7.37 22.84
CA GLN A 114 -15.41 -7.07 22.67
C GLN A 114 -15.80 -7.06 21.19
N PRO A 115 -17.08 -7.28 20.86
CA PRO A 115 -17.53 -7.20 19.48
C PRO A 115 -17.41 -5.78 18.92
N ILE A 116 -16.92 -5.67 17.69
CA ILE A 116 -16.98 -4.46 16.87
C ILE A 116 -18.07 -4.61 15.83
N THR A 117 -18.61 -3.50 15.34
CA THR A 117 -19.45 -3.52 14.14
C THR A 117 -18.61 -3.19 12.92
N ILE A 118 -18.68 -4.04 11.90
CA ILE A 118 -18.14 -3.74 10.57
C ILE A 118 -19.28 -3.52 9.59
N SER A 119 -19.08 -2.63 8.63
CA SER A 119 -20.04 -2.30 7.58
C SER A 119 -19.39 -2.27 6.21
N THR A 120 -20.16 -2.55 5.16
CA THR A 120 -19.71 -2.54 3.76
C THR A 120 -20.39 -1.43 2.96
N THR A 121 -19.72 -0.91 1.93
CA THR A 121 -20.30 0.06 0.99
C THR A 121 -21.19 -0.58 -0.07
N LEU A 122 -21.36 -1.90 -0.05
CA LEU A 122 -22.26 -2.61 -0.96
C LEU A 122 -23.71 -2.19 -0.71
N GLN A 123 -24.50 -2.12 -1.78
CA GLN A 123 -25.91 -1.71 -1.74
C GLN A 123 -26.80 -2.86 -2.24
N GLY A 124 -28.03 -2.91 -1.74
CA GLY A 124 -29.03 -3.90 -2.15
C GLY A 124 -30.34 -3.76 -1.37
N ALA A 125 -31.46 -4.10 -2.00
CA ALA A 125 -32.76 -4.10 -1.32
C ALA A 125 -32.79 -5.22 -0.26
N ASN A 126 -33.21 -4.89 0.97
CA ASN A 126 -33.29 -5.82 2.10
C ASN A 126 -31.94 -6.49 2.48
N TYR A 127 -30.83 -5.82 2.14
CA TYR A 127 -29.49 -6.33 2.37
C TYR A 127 -28.91 -5.80 3.69
N LYS A 128 -28.42 -6.70 4.55
CA LYS A 128 -27.71 -6.31 5.77
C LYS A 128 -26.27 -5.93 5.42
N VAL A 129 -25.99 -4.64 5.47
CA VAL A 129 -24.66 -4.06 5.17
C VAL A 129 -23.69 -4.11 6.34
N SER A 130 -24.11 -4.56 7.53
CA SER A 130 -23.26 -4.56 8.72
C SER A 130 -23.42 -5.81 9.58
N ARG A 131 -22.37 -6.11 10.36
CA ARG A 131 -22.34 -7.21 11.34
C ARG A 131 -21.51 -6.85 12.57
N SER A 132 -21.98 -7.31 13.73
CA SER A 132 -21.22 -7.26 14.98
C SER A 132 -20.43 -8.56 15.16
N ILE A 133 -19.11 -8.46 15.35
CA ILE A 133 -18.18 -9.59 15.43
C ILE A 133 -17.03 -9.33 16.40
N ILE A 134 -16.46 -10.40 16.97
CA ILE A 134 -15.10 -10.33 17.52
C ILE A 134 -14.12 -10.26 16.34
N PRO A 135 -13.23 -9.25 16.26
CA PRO A 135 -12.40 -8.97 15.08
C PRO A 135 -11.20 -9.91 14.94
N THR A 136 -11.48 -11.20 14.71
CA THR A 136 -10.47 -12.16 14.27
C THR A 136 -10.47 -12.24 12.75
N ARG A 137 -9.32 -12.60 12.16
CA ARG A 137 -9.20 -12.76 10.71
C ARG A 137 -10.25 -13.71 10.13
N SER A 138 -10.57 -14.81 10.82
CA SER A 138 -11.59 -15.77 10.38
C SER A 138 -13.00 -15.19 10.44
N ASN A 139 -13.36 -14.52 11.54
CA ASN A 139 -14.69 -13.93 11.70
C ASN A 139 -14.91 -12.80 10.69
N VAL A 140 -13.90 -11.98 10.44
CA VAL A 140 -13.95 -10.93 9.42
C VAL A 140 -14.11 -11.53 8.04
N ARG A 141 -13.36 -12.57 7.69
CA ARG A 141 -13.50 -13.27 6.39
C ARG A 141 -14.84 -13.95 6.20
N GLN A 142 -15.39 -14.56 7.24
CA GLN A 142 -16.75 -15.08 7.18
C GLN A 142 -17.76 -13.92 7.03
N SER A 143 -17.48 -12.79 7.69
CA SER A 143 -18.37 -11.63 7.68
C SER A 143 -18.45 -10.95 6.31
N ILE A 144 -17.31 -10.51 5.82
CA ILE A 144 -16.79 -10.94 4.52
C ILE A 144 -17.77 -11.61 3.54
N ASN A 145 -17.67 -12.93 3.53
CA ASN A 145 -18.38 -13.85 2.67
C ASN A 145 -19.90 -13.77 2.81
N ASP A 146 -20.49 -13.81 4.01
CA ASP A 146 -21.96 -13.80 4.07
C ASP A 146 -22.55 -12.42 3.70
N MET A 147 -21.77 -11.33 3.80
CA MET A 147 -22.17 -10.06 3.16
C MET A 147 -22.15 -10.25 1.64
N LEU A 148 -21.12 -10.85 1.07
CA LEU A 148 -20.97 -10.92 -0.40
C LEU A 148 -21.86 -11.94 -1.10
N TYR A 149 -22.07 -13.11 -0.51
CA TYR A 149 -22.78 -14.24 -1.12
C TYR A 149 -24.19 -14.45 -0.58
N GLY A 150 -24.57 -13.65 0.40
CA GLY A 150 -25.75 -13.93 1.19
C GLY A 150 -25.61 -15.21 2.02
N ASN A 151 -26.65 -15.51 2.78
CA ASN A 151 -26.85 -16.78 3.46
C ASN A 151 -28.36 -17.00 3.62
N THR A 152 -28.80 -17.96 4.43
CA THR A 152 -30.23 -18.22 4.67
C THR A 152 -31.02 -16.99 5.09
N ASP A 153 -30.37 -15.99 5.70
CA ASP A 153 -30.98 -14.77 6.25
C ASP A 153 -30.55 -13.48 5.50
N MET A 154 -29.80 -13.59 4.40
CA MET A 154 -29.30 -12.44 3.64
C MET A 154 -29.35 -12.70 2.13
N PRO A 155 -30.10 -11.89 1.34
CA PRO A 155 -30.05 -11.99 -0.11
C PRO A 155 -28.70 -11.54 -0.67
N ILE A 156 -28.37 -11.98 -1.88
CA ILE A 156 -27.16 -11.57 -2.60
C ILE A 156 -27.22 -10.06 -2.89
N PRO A 157 -26.12 -9.29 -2.72
CA PRO A 157 -26.08 -7.86 -3.01
C PRO A 157 -26.48 -7.55 -4.46
N ASP A 158 -27.10 -6.38 -4.69
CA ASP A 158 -27.28 -5.87 -6.05
C ASP A 158 -25.97 -5.22 -6.51
N THR A 159 -25.19 -5.96 -7.29
CA THR A 159 -23.88 -5.48 -7.74
C THR A 159 -23.96 -4.75 -9.08
N LYS A 160 -25.15 -4.63 -9.70
CA LYS A 160 -25.35 -3.84 -10.94
C LYS A 160 -24.97 -2.37 -10.76
N ASN A 161 -25.07 -1.88 -9.53
CA ASN A 161 -24.79 -0.51 -9.15
C ASN A 161 -23.42 -0.34 -8.46
N ALA A 162 -22.59 -1.40 -8.39
CA ALA A 162 -21.26 -1.28 -7.80
C ALA A 162 -20.45 -0.23 -8.57
N PRO A 163 -19.83 0.75 -7.88
CA PRO A 163 -19.09 1.82 -8.55
C PRO A 163 -17.95 1.21 -9.39
N SER A 164 -17.95 1.51 -10.69
CA SER A 164 -17.00 0.94 -11.65
C SER A 164 -15.88 1.89 -12.04
N ASN A 165 -15.75 3.02 -11.34
CA ASN A 165 -14.80 4.09 -11.66
C ASN A 165 -13.35 3.58 -11.63
N LEU A 166 -12.62 3.89 -12.70
CA LEU A 166 -11.18 3.66 -12.79
C LEU A 166 -10.44 4.91 -12.32
N TYR A 167 -9.52 4.73 -11.37
CA TYR A 167 -8.61 5.78 -10.95
C TYR A 167 -7.23 5.56 -11.57
N PHE A 168 -6.69 6.60 -12.20
CA PHE A 168 -5.40 6.56 -12.88
C PHE A 168 -4.37 7.44 -12.16
N GLN A 169 -3.23 6.86 -11.83
CA GLN A 169 -2.04 7.54 -11.32
C GLN A 169 -0.84 7.15 -12.20
N ALA A 170 0.10 8.06 -12.38
CA ALA A 170 1.32 7.81 -13.13
C ALA A 170 2.50 8.49 -12.43
N ASP A 171 3.55 7.72 -12.16
CA ASP A 171 4.76 8.19 -11.51
C ASP A 171 5.98 7.73 -12.30
N GLU A 172 6.96 8.61 -12.48
CA GLU A 172 8.27 8.19 -12.99
C GLU A 172 9.00 7.34 -11.93
N VAL A 173 9.62 6.24 -12.35
CA VAL A 173 10.40 5.36 -11.48
C VAL A 173 11.87 5.36 -11.89
N THR A 174 12.70 6.01 -11.08
CA THR A 174 14.14 6.15 -11.30
C THR A 174 14.97 5.20 -10.43
N THR A 175 14.37 4.70 -9.35
CA THR A 175 14.94 3.65 -8.50
C THR A 175 13.86 2.61 -8.16
N SER A 176 14.27 1.47 -7.63
CA SER A 176 13.34 0.42 -7.18
C SER A 176 12.45 0.92 -6.04
N GLU A 177 12.96 1.79 -5.17
CA GLU A 177 12.17 2.41 -4.11
C GLU A 177 11.22 3.49 -4.65
N SER A 178 11.44 4.05 -5.85
CA SER A 178 10.51 5.00 -6.49
C SER A 178 9.14 4.40 -6.76
N PHE A 179 9.04 3.06 -6.90
CA PHE A 179 7.76 2.37 -7.04
C PHE A 179 6.82 2.64 -5.87
N ASN A 180 7.35 2.97 -4.68
CA ASN A 180 6.52 3.23 -3.52
C ASN A 180 5.64 4.48 -3.66
N LYS A 181 5.97 5.41 -4.57
CA LYS A 181 5.09 6.55 -4.92
C LYS A 181 3.72 6.12 -5.43
N SER A 182 3.67 5.00 -6.14
CA SER A 182 2.41 4.44 -6.65
C SER A 182 1.87 3.33 -5.75
N PHE A 183 2.75 2.54 -5.11
CA PHE A 183 2.30 1.45 -4.25
C PHE A 183 1.77 1.92 -2.89
N ASN A 184 2.27 3.03 -2.33
CA ASN A 184 1.94 3.51 -0.99
C ASN A 184 2.09 2.43 0.09
N LEU A 185 3.16 1.65 0.04
CA LEU A 185 3.44 0.62 1.03
C LEU A 185 4.12 1.24 2.24
N HIS A 186 3.56 0.98 3.42
CA HIS A 186 4.20 1.24 4.69
C HIS A 186 5.15 0.08 5.01
N VAL A 187 6.39 0.25 4.56
CA VAL A 187 7.45 -0.76 4.64
C VAL A 187 8.78 -0.10 4.88
N LYS A 188 9.70 -0.85 5.49
CA LYS A 188 11.06 -0.41 5.69
C LYS A 188 11.74 -0.10 4.37
N PHE A 189 12.34 1.09 4.27
CA PHE A 189 13.11 1.49 3.10
C PHE A 189 14.21 0.46 2.76
N GLY A 190 14.34 0.13 1.47
CA GLY A 190 15.36 -0.78 0.94
C GLY A 190 14.89 -2.21 0.70
N ILE A 191 13.63 -2.55 1.05
CA ILE A 191 13.09 -3.89 0.81
C ILE A 191 12.39 -4.05 -0.54
N LEU A 192 12.10 -2.96 -1.26
CA LEU A 192 11.30 -3.02 -2.49
C LEU A 192 12.11 -3.55 -3.68
N GLY A 193 13.45 -3.48 -3.63
CA GLY A 193 14.33 -3.95 -4.71
C GLY A 193 14.01 -5.38 -5.18
N ASN A 194 13.95 -6.34 -4.26
CA ASN A 194 13.65 -7.74 -4.61
C ASN A 194 12.23 -7.92 -5.13
N LEU A 195 11.27 -7.21 -4.53
CA LEU A 195 9.86 -7.30 -4.89
C LEU A 195 9.60 -6.76 -6.30
N VAL A 196 10.19 -5.60 -6.62
CA VAL A 196 10.11 -4.97 -7.93
C VAL A 196 10.85 -5.79 -8.98
N LYS A 197 12.05 -6.30 -8.67
CA LYS A 197 12.80 -7.19 -9.57
C LYS A 197 12.03 -8.46 -9.91
N ALA A 198 11.40 -9.11 -8.92
CA ALA A 198 10.65 -10.34 -9.14
C ALA A 198 9.38 -10.14 -10.00
N ASN A 199 8.71 -8.98 -9.86
CA ASN A 199 7.42 -8.75 -10.53
C ASN A 199 7.54 -7.99 -11.86
N PHE A 200 8.51 -7.09 -11.98
CA PHE A 200 8.69 -6.24 -13.17
C PHE A 200 10.01 -6.50 -13.90
N ASP A 201 10.91 -7.34 -13.38
CA ASP A 201 12.28 -7.50 -13.92
C ASP A 201 12.95 -6.11 -14.11
N TYR A 202 12.82 -5.29 -13.06
CA TYR A 202 13.41 -3.97 -12.96
C TYR A 202 14.55 -4.00 -11.93
N SER A 203 15.66 -3.33 -12.25
CA SER A 203 16.83 -3.19 -11.38
C SER A 203 17.46 -1.80 -11.61
N ASN A 204 18.07 -1.24 -10.56
CA ASN A 204 18.66 0.10 -10.58
C ASN A 204 19.94 0.17 -11.43
N ASP A 205 20.47 -0.98 -11.82
CA ASP A 205 21.78 -1.15 -12.44
C ASP A 205 21.82 -0.63 -13.89
N LYS A 206 20.64 -0.37 -14.48
CA LYS A 206 20.48 0.16 -15.83
C LYS A 206 20.41 1.68 -15.74
N PHE A 207 21.57 2.33 -15.78
CA PHE A 207 21.67 3.75 -16.07
C PHE A 207 20.83 4.04 -17.33
N HIS A 208 19.70 4.72 -17.17
CA HIS A 208 18.82 5.05 -18.28
C HIS A 208 19.34 6.33 -18.93
N SER A 209 19.60 6.26 -20.24
CA SER A 209 19.89 7.46 -21.02
C SER A 209 18.81 8.50 -20.74
N LEU A 210 19.21 9.77 -20.58
CA LEU A 210 18.33 10.93 -20.32
C LEU A 210 17.18 11.12 -21.32
N THR A 211 17.13 10.28 -22.34
CA THR A 211 16.12 10.23 -23.40
C THR A 211 14.94 9.31 -23.09
N GLU A 212 15.11 8.26 -22.28
CA GLU A 212 14.10 7.21 -22.08
C GLU A 212 13.82 6.97 -20.59
N ARG A 213 12.56 7.17 -20.20
CA ARG A 213 12.07 7.10 -18.81
C ARG A 213 11.31 5.80 -18.58
N ASN A 214 11.26 5.37 -17.33
CA ASN A 214 10.31 4.36 -16.88
C ASN A 214 9.18 5.05 -16.12
N VAL A 215 7.94 4.82 -16.53
CA VAL A 215 6.75 5.37 -15.88
C VAL A 215 5.86 4.23 -15.42
N LEU A 216 5.55 4.21 -14.13
CA LEU A 216 4.61 3.28 -13.55
C LEU A 216 3.22 3.90 -13.57
N VAL A 217 2.32 3.33 -14.36
CA VAL A 217 0.91 3.72 -14.39
C VAL A 217 0.12 2.74 -13.54
N LYS A 218 -0.60 3.25 -12.54
CA LYS A 218 -1.53 2.52 -11.67
C LYS A 218 -2.96 2.78 -12.11
N ILE A 219 -3.69 1.71 -12.40
CA ILE A 219 -5.13 1.72 -12.65
C ILE A 219 -5.79 1.01 -11.45
N LYS A 220 -6.37 1.78 -10.52
CA LYS A 220 -7.08 1.26 -9.35
C LYS A 220 -8.58 1.22 -9.64
N GLN A 221 -9.23 0.09 -9.38
CA GLN A 221 -10.69 -0.03 -9.43
C GLN A 221 -11.18 -0.60 -8.09
N LYS A 222 -11.85 0.24 -7.31
CA LYS A 222 -12.47 -0.16 -6.04
C LYS A 222 -13.90 -0.62 -6.31
N PHE A 223 -14.25 -1.80 -5.83
CA PHE A 223 -15.62 -2.33 -5.94
C PHE A 223 -16.43 -2.04 -4.69
N TYR A 224 -15.84 -2.26 -3.51
CA TYR A 224 -16.44 -1.95 -2.22
C TYR A 224 -15.34 -1.70 -1.19
N SER A 225 -15.72 -1.21 -0.01
CA SER A 225 -14.86 -1.22 1.16
C SER A 225 -15.58 -1.80 2.36
N VAL A 226 -14.82 -2.28 3.33
CA VAL A 226 -15.32 -2.75 4.61
C VAL A 226 -14.66 -1.92 5.70
N SER A 227 -15.47 -1.24 6.49
CA SER A 227 -15.05 -0.31 7.52
C SER A 227 -15.50 -0.79 8.89
N VAL A 228 -14.79 -0.35 9.93
CA VAL A 228 -15.21 -0.51 11.32
C VAL A 228 -16.03 0.70 11.71
N ASP A 229 -17.24 0.48 12.21
CA ASP A 229 -18.09 1.55 12.72
C ASP A 229 -17.49 2.16 13.99
N THR A 230 -17.79 3.43 14.22
CA THR A 230 -17.25 4.15 15.36
C THR A 230 -17.69 3.53 16.69
N GLN A 231 -16.76 3.31 17.61
CA GLN A 231 -17.06 2.79 18.95
C GLN A 231 -16.17 3.39 20.03
N ASP A 232 -16.63 3.31 21.29
CA ASP A 232 -15.86 3.78 22.44
C ASP A 232 -14.50 3.05 22.54
N PRO A 233 -13.39 3.72 22.90
CA PRO A 233 -12.09 3.08 23.08
C PRO A 233 -12.12 1.92 24.11
N ASN A 234 -12.98 2.00 25.13
CA ASN A 234 -13.20 0.91 26.09
C ASN A 234 -13.94 -0.28 25.48
N GLY A 235 -14.63 -0.08 24.36
CA GLY A 235 -15.37 -1.09 23.61
C GLY A 235 -14.50 -2.06 22.80
N TRP A 236 -13.17 -2.00 22.92
CA TRP A 236 -12.26 -2.94 22.25
C TRP A 236 -11.82 -4.10 23.18
N GLY A 237 -11.79 -3.89 24.50
CA GLY A 237 -11.25 -4.81 25.49
C GLY A 237 -9.96 -4.28 26.15
N ASP A 238 -9.31 -5.14 26.94
CA ASP A 238 -8.11 -4.77 27.70
C ASP A 238 -6.84 -5.07 26.89
N PHE A 239 -6.05 -4.05 26.60
CA PHE A 239 -4.80 -4.23 25.85
C PHE A 239 -3.68 -4.70 26.78
N THR A 240 -2.75 -5.49 26.26
CA THR A 240 -1.57 -5.94 27.02
C THR A 240 -0.29 -5.68 26.23
N GLY A 241 0.82 -5.47 26.94
CA GLY A 241 2.14 -5.32 26.30
C GLY A 241 2.32 -4.04 25.48
N LEU A 242 1.54 -2.99 25.77
CA LEU A 242 1.74 -1.66 25.20
C LEU A 242 2.96 -1.00 25.87
N LYS A 243 3.77 -0.25 25.09
CA LYS A 243 4.98 0.40 25.60
C LYS A 243 4.94 1.91 25.43
N LYS A 244 5.42 2.44 24.30
CA LYS A 244 5.57 3.88 24.09
C LYS A 244 4.43 4.45 23.28
N TYR A 245 3.95 3.71 22.29
CA TYR A 245 2.92 4.18 21.37
C TYR A 245 1.58 3.49 21.61
N ALA A 246 0.51 4.28 21.56
CA ALA A 246 -0.86 3.78 21.61
C ALA A 246 -1.13 2.87 20.41
N PRO A 247 -1.96 1.82 20.56
CA PRO A 247 -2.34 0.95 19.47
C PRO A 247 -3.20 1.70 18.45
N VAL A 248 -3.13 1.22 17.21
CA VAL A 248 -3.93 1.67 16.08
C VAL A 248 -4.70 0.49 15.52
N TYR A 249 -5.67 0.72 14.65
CA TYR A 249 -6.41 -0.38 14.02
C TYR A 249 -6.65 -0.12 12.54
N VAL A 250 -6.83 -1.22 11.81
CA VAL A 250 -7.26 -1.18 10.41
C VAL A 250 -8.72 -0.77 10.36
N SER A 251 -8.97 0.51 10.11
CA SER A 251 -10.31 1.11 10.17
C SER A 251 -11.13 0.93 8.91
N ASN A 252 -10.46 0.81 7.76
CA ASN A 252 -11.09 0.55 6.48
C ASN A 252 -10.18 -0.31 5.60
N VAL A 253 -10.76 -1.23 4.83
CA VAL A 253 -10.08 -1.96 3.76
C VAL A 253 -10.87 -1.80 2.46
N ASP A 254 -10.21 -1.30 1.43
CA ASP A 254 -10.73 -1.23 0.07
C ASP A 254 -10.53 -2.57 -0.63
N TYR A 255 -11.60 -3.09 -1.25
CA TYR A 255 -11.59 -4.31 -2.03
C TYR A 255 -11.82 -4.01 -3.51
N GLY A 256 -11.02 -4.65 -4.36
CA GLY A 256 -11.16 -4.51 -5.80
C GLY A 256 -9.97 -5.10 -6.54
N ARG A 257 -9.47 -4.36 -7.53
CA ARG A 257 -8.28 -4.74 -8.30
C ARG A 257 -7.41 -3.55 -8.67
N VAL A 258 -6.14 -3.84 -8.92
CA VAL A 258 -5.16 -2.86 -9.41
C VAL A 258 -4.38 -3.45 -10.57
N VAL A 259 -4.20 -2.65 -11.62
CA VAL A 259 -3.26 -2.91 -12.72
C VAL A 259 -2.09 -1.94 -12.59
N TYR A 260 -0.88 -2.48 -12.54
CA TYR A 260 0.35 -1.72 -12.61
C TYR A 260 1.01 -1.96 -13.96
N MET A 261 1.26 -0.88 -14.70
CA MET A 261 1.88 -0.91 -16.02
C MET A 261 3.20 -0.15 -15.94
N LEU A 262 4.32 -0.86 -15.98
CA LEU A 262 5.64 -0.26 -16.13
C LEU A 262 5.89 0.00 -17.61
N ILE A 263 5.99 1.27 -17.98
CA ILE A 263 6.09 1.74 -19.37
C ILE A 263 7.45 2.38 -19.59
N LYS A 264 8.18 1.88 -20.59
CA LYS A 264 9.44 2.46 -21.05
C LYS A 264 9.17 3.42 -22.22
N SER A 265 9.40 4.72 -22.04
CA SER A 265 9.02 5.74 -23.04
C SER A 265 9.86 7.02 -22.96
N THR A 266 10.00 7.72 -24.08
CA THR A 266 10.61 9.06 -24.16
C THR A 266 9.61 10.19 -23.90
N GLU A 267 8.32 9.87 -23.87
CA GLU A 267 7.25 10.82 -23.58
C GLU A 267 7.28 11.29 -22.12
N ASN A 268 6.59 12.40 -21.84
CA ASN A 268 6.40 12.85 -20.46
C ASN A 268 5.26 12.08 -19.76
N ILE A 269 5.25 12.15 -18.43
CA ILE A 269 4.33 11.41 -17.55
C ILE A 269 2.86 11.72 -17.89
N ASP A 270 2.52 12.99 -18.13
CA ASP A 270 1.14 13.42 -18.41
C ASP A 270 0.63 12.87 -19.76
N SER A 271 1.48 12.85 -20.79
CA SER A 271 1.16 12.26 -22.09
C SER A 271 0.91 10.77 -21.98
N ILE A 272 1.75 10.06 -21.22
CA ILE A 272 1.59 8.63 -20.96
C ILE A 272 0.29 8.38 -20.19
N LYS A 273 0.06 9.09 -19.08
CA LYS A 273 -1.15 8.98 -18.27
C LYS A 273 -2.41 9.18 -19.12
N LYS A 274 -2.43 10.25 -19.93
CA LYS A 274 -3.55 10.57 -20.84
C LYS A 274 -3.76 9.49 -21.90
N THR A 275 -2.69 8.96 -22.47
CA THR A 275 -2.76 7.89 -23.48
C THR A 275 -3.36 6.62 -22.88
N ILE A 276 -2.92 6.24 -21.67
CA ILE A 276 -3.45 5.07 -20.97
C ILE A 276 -4.91 5.30 -20.56
N SER A 277 -5.23 6.40 -19.87
CA SER A 277 -6.59 6.65 -19.37
C SER A 277 -7.60 6.74 -20.51
N ALA A 278 -7.32 7.55 -21.53
CA ALA A 278 -8.22 7.69 -22.68
C ALA A 278 -8.30 6.40 -23.51
N GLY A 279 -7.19 5.68 -23.70
CA GLY A 279 -7.16 4.41 -24.41
C GLY A 279 -8.02 3.34 -23.73
N VAL A 280 -7.89 3.23 -22.40
CA VAL A 280 -8.68 2.29 -21.58
C VAL A 280 -10.17 2.66 -21.58
N GLU A 281 -10.51 3.93 -21.33
CA GLU A 281 -11.91 4.38 -21.31
C GLU A 281 -12.61 4.18 -22.65
N LEU A 282 -11.93 4.44 -23.77
CA LEU A 282 -12.45 4.19 -25.12
C LEU A 282 -12.63 2.70 -25.39
N GLY A 283 -11.66 1.86 -24.99
CA GLY A 283 -11.73 0.41 -25.15
C GLY A 283 -12.89 -0.22 -24.37
N LEU A 284 -13.22 0.31 -23.19
CA LEU A 284 -14.34 -0.17 -22.38
C LEU A 284 -15.72 0.22 -22.94
N LYS A 285 -15.84 1.39 -23.60
CA LYS A 285 -17.12 1.89 -24.14
C LYS A 285 -17.61 1.17 -25.41
N LYS A 286 -16.88 0.17 -25.93
CA LYS A 286 -17.18 -0.52 -27.22
C LYS A 286 -17.50 0.47 -28.36
N VAL A 287 -16.80 1.61 -28.42
CA VAL A 287 -17.05 2.63 -29.45
C VAL A 287 -16.77 2.03 -30.84
N SER A 288 -17.71 2.25 -31.76
CA SER A 288 -17.65 1.76 -33.14
C SER A 288 -16.36 2.17 -33.86
N VAL A 289 -15.93 1.30 -34.78
CA VAL A 289 -14.60 1.13 -35.42
C VAL A 289 -14.04 2.38 -36.15
N GLY A 290 -14.68 3.56 -36.10
CA GLY A 290 -14.25 4.76 -36.84
C GLY A 290 -13.58 5.88 -36.01
N ALA A 291 -14.03 6.14 -34.77
CA ALA A 291 -13.58 7.31 -33.98
C ALA A 291 -12.46 6.99 -32.95
N SER A 292 -12.14 5.71 -32.80
CA SER A 292 -11.42 5.13 -31.66
C SER A 292 -9.88 5.15 -31.76
N THR A 293 -9.27 5.76 -32.78
CA THR A 293 -7.98 5.22 -33.25
C THR A 293 -6.73 5.76 -32.55
N LYS A 294 -6.58 7.05 -32.24
CA LYS A 294 -5.26 7.58 -31.82
C LYS A 294 -4.73 6.97 -30.52
N TYR A 295 -5.47 7.10 -29.41
CA TYR A 295 -5.01 6.62 -28.10
C TYR A 295 -4.97 5.09 -28.00
N THR A 296 -5.97 4.40 -28.57
CA THR A 296 -5.96 2.94 -28.61
C THR A 296 -4.85 2.39 -29.51
N SER A 297 -4.56 3.02 -30.66
CA SER A 297 -3.42 2.63 -31.52
C SER A 297 -2.09 2.91 -30.85
N ALA A 298 -1.95 4.04 -30.15
CA ALA A 298 -0.74 4.35 -29.39
C ALA A 298 -0.50 3.29 -28.31
N LEU A 299 -1.53 2.91 -27.54
CA LEU A 299 -1.41 1.88 -26.52
C LEU A 299 -1.14 0.49 -27.12
N LYS A 300 -1.83 0.12 -28.21
CA LYS A 300 -1.53 -1.11 -28.97
C LYS A 300 -0.06 -1.14 -29.42
N LYS A 301 0.46 -0.03 -29.94
CA LYS A 301 1.86 0.10 -30.36
C LYS A 301 2.83 -0.06 -29.18
N MET A 302 2.53 0.53 -28.02
CA MET A 302 3.35 0.35 -26.81
C MET A 302 3.46 -1.13 -26.42
N PHE A 303 2.34 -1.88 -26.43
CA PHE A 303 2.35 -3.32 -26.19
C PHE A 303 3.15 -4.08 -27.27
N SER A 304 2.89 -3.83 -28.56
CA SER A 304 3.58 -4.51 -29.67
C SER A 304 5.08 -4.25 -29.70
N ASN A 305 5.53 -3.10 -29.21
CA ASN A 305 6.95 -2.73 -29.10
C ASN A 305 7.62 -3.28 -27.81
N ASN A 306 6.90 -4.08 -27.01
CA ASN A 306 7.39 -4.63 -25.75
C ASN A 306 7.82 -3.54 -24.74
N GLN A 307 7.15 -2.38 -24.77
CA GLN A 307 7.44 -1.25 -23.88
C GLN A 307 6.67 -1.33 -22.57
N VAL A 308 5.73 -2.27 -22.45
CA VAL A 308 4.82 -2.38 -21.31
C VAL A 308 5.05 -3.70 -20.60
N LYS A 309 5.32 -3.64 -19.29
CA LYS A 309 5.25 -4.79 -18.38
C LYS A 309 4.07 -4.61 -17.43
N VAL A 310 3.20 -5.60 -17.34
CA VAL A 310 1.96 -5.51 -16.56
C VAL A 310 1.98 -6.47 -15.38
N VAL A 311 1.63 -5.96 -14.19
CA VAL A 311 1.41 -6.73 -12.97
C VAL A 311 0.03 -6.38 -12.42
N VAL A 312 -0.72 -7.38 -11.98
CA VAL A 312 -2.07 -7.19 -11.45
C VAL A 312 -2.18 -7.65 -10.01
N SER A 313 -3.09 -7.04 -9.26
CA SER A 313 -3.53 -7.50 -7.94
C SER A 313 -5.05 -7.61 -7.95
N GLY A 314 -5.58 -8.79 -7.64
CA GLY A 314 -7.00 -9.11 -7.81
C GLY A 314 -7.37 -9.48 -9.25
N GLY A 315 -8.66 -9.69 -9.50
CA GLY A 315 -9.18 -10.14 -10.79
C GLY A 315 -9.18 -11.68 -10.95
N PRO A 316 -10.10 -12.23 -11.75
CA PRO A 316 -10.37 -13.66 -11.76
C PRO A 316 -9.17 -14.43 -12.30
N VAL A 317 -8.65 -15.36 -11.48
CA VAL A 317 -7.46 -16.20 -11.79
C VAL A 317 -7.58 -16.92 -13.14
N LYS A 318 -8.82 -17.25 -13.54
CA LYS A 318 -9.12 -17.99 -14.78
C LYS A 318 -8.96 -17.17 -16.05
N ASN A 319 -9.01 -15.84 -16.01
CA ASN A 319 -9.18 -15.08 -17.24
C ASN A 319 -7.89 -14.58 -17.87
N ILE A 320 -6.83 -14.25 -17.12
CA ILE A 320 -5.57 -13.82 -17.73
C ILE A 320 -4.40 -14.14 -16.80
N SER A 321 -3.63 -15.18 -17.11
CA SER A 321 -2.36 -15.46 -16.41
C SER A 321 -1.28 -14.42 -16.74
N LYS A 322 -1.40 -13.68 -17.85
CA LYS A 322 -0.50 -12.59 -18.30
C LYS A 322 -1.22 -11.58 -19.23
N ILE A 323 -1.19 -10.30 -18.90
CA ILE A 323 -1.70 -9.22 -19.78
C ILE A 323 -0.56 -8.78 -20.71
N ASN A 324 -0.61 -9.18 -21.99
CA ASN A 324 0.46 -8.91 -22.95
C ASN A 324 0.03 -8.02 -24.12
N SER A 325 -1.25 -7.66 -24.20
CA SER A 325 -1.79 -6.81 -25.25
C SER A 325 -2.82 -5.83 -24.72
N PHE A 326 -3.13 -4.81 -25.53
CA PHE A 326 -4.24 -3.89 -25.24
C PHE A 326 -5.57 -4.65 -25.11
N ASP A 327 -5.82 -5.62 -25.98
CA ASP A 327 -7.09 -6.37 -25.96
C ASP A 327 -7.17 -7.24 -24.70
N ASP A 328 -6.06 -7.82 -24.22
CA ASP A 328 -6.00 -8.50 -22.91
C ASP A 328 -6.29 -7.53 -21.76
N LEU A 329 -5.70 -6.32 -21.78
CA LEU A 329 -5.93 -5.31 -20.76
C LEU A 329 -7.41 -4.90 -20.72
N ILE A 330 -8.02 -4.65 -21.89
CA ILE A 330 -9.44 -4.32 -21.98
C ILE A 330 -10.29 -5.51 -21.51
N LYS A 331 -9.98 -6.74 -21.93
CA LYS A 331 -10.68 -7.94 -21.47
C LYS A 331 -10.57 -8.13 -19.96
N TYR A 332 -9.40 -7.85 -19.37
CA TYR A 332 -9.21 -7.85 -17.92
C TYR A 332 -10.12 -6.84 -17.25
N LEU A 333 -10.12 -5.59 -17.75
CA LEU A 333 -10.86 -4.48 -17.16
C LEU A 333 -12.37 -4.53 -17.46
N GLN A 334 -12.79 -5.25 -18.49
CA GLN A 334 -14.19 -5.57 -18.73
C GLN A 334 -14.66 -6.50 -17.62
N VAL A 335 -15.51 -5.96 -16.74
CA VAL A 335 -16.14 -6.70 -15.65
C VAL A 335 -16.90 -7.89 -16.24
N PRO A 336 -16.64 -9.15 -15.84
CA PRO A 336 -17.22 -10.30 -16.54
C PRO A 336 -18.66 -10.60 -16.09
N ASN A 337 -19.05 -10.25 -14.86
CA ASN A 337 -20.42 -10.14 -14.32
C ASN A 337 -20.35 -9.89 -12.80
N GLU A 338 -21.51 -9.73 -12.17
CA GLU A 338 -21.77 -9.52 -10.74
C GLU A 338 -20.99 -10.47 -9.79
N SER A 339 -21.00 -11.78 -10.10
CA SER A 339 -20.33 -12.78 -9.26
C SER A 339 -18.80 -12.70 -9.35
N ASP A 340 -18.27 -12.26 -10.49
CA ASP A 340 -16.83 -12.15 -10.72
C ASP A 340 -16.22 -10.92 -10.05
N LEU A 341 -16.97 -9.82 -9.87
CA LEU A 341 -16.51 -8.64 -9.12
C LEU A 341 -16.10 -9.03 -7.69
N VAL A 342 -16.91 -9.86 -7.07
CA VAL A 342 -16.78 -10.33 -5.70
C VAL A 342 -15.71 -11.40 -5.57
N ASN A 343 -15.85 -12.48 -6.32
CA ASN A 343 -14.97 -13.66 -6.27
C ASN A 343 -13.51 -13.34 -6.59
N SER A 344 -13.28 -12.24 -7.28
CA SER A 344 -11.95 -11.83 -7.69
C SER A 344 -11.42 -10.59 -6.98
N SER A 345 -12.23 -9.97 -6.12
CA SER A 345 -11.79 -8.84 -5.32
C SER A 345 -10.75 -9.29 -4.30
N VAL A 346 -9.69 -8.49 -4.16
CA VAL A 346 -8.70 -8.62 -3.09
C VAL A 346 -8.60 -7.30 -2.35
N PRO A 347 -8.06 -7.28 -1.12
CA PRO A 347 -7.62 -6.05 -0.49
C PRO A 347 -6.63 -5.29 -1.40
N ILE A 348 -6.93 -4.03 -1.73
CA ILE A 348 -6.12 -3.18 -2.62
C ILE A 348 -5.64 -1.89 -1.93
N GLY A 349 -6.15 -1.61 -0.74
CA GLY A 349 -5.71 -0.50 0.09
C GLY A 349 -6.43 -0.52 1.43
N TYR A 350 -5.92 0.24 2.39
CA TYR A 350 -6.47 0.30 3.73
C TYR A 350 -6.13 1.63 4.41
N THR A 351 -6.89 1.93 5.45
CA THR A 351 -6.70 3.09 6.32
C THR A 351 -6.45 2.60 7.74
N ILE A 352 -5.58 3.31 8.45
CA ILE A 352 -5.30 3.07 9.86
C ILE A 352 -5.91 4.22 10.66
N SER A 353 -6.58 3.93 11.76
CA SER A 353 -7.08 4.93 12.71
C SER A 353 -6.58 4.66 14.12
N ARG A 354 -6.56 5.71 14.95
CA ARG A 354 -6.21 5.61 16.36
C ARG A 354 -7.33 4.96 17.15
N ILE A 355 -7.00 4.12 18.12
CA ILE A 355 -8.01 3.55 19.02
C ILE A 355 -8.63 4.63 19.94
N SER A 356 -7.84 5.64 20.33
CA SER A 356 -8.23 6.66 21.32
C SER A 356 -9.35 7.59 20.85
N ASP A 357 -9.26 8.07 19.61
CA ASP A 357 -10.15 9.11 19.07
C ASP A 357 -10.71 8.77 17.68
N GLN A 358 -10.30 7.62 17.12
CA GLN A 358 -10.75 7.11 15.82
C GLN A 358 -10.35 7.96 14.63
N THR A 359 -9.49 8.96 14.84
CA THR A 359 -8.95 9.78 13.78
C THR A 359 -8.04 8.94 12.87
N PRO A 360 -8.14 9.11 11.53
CA PRO A 360 -7.22 8.50 10.61
C PRO A 360 -5.77 8.93 10.90
N VAL A 361 -4.86 7.97 10.85
CA VAL A 361 -3.43 8.21 11.03
C VAL A 361 -2.81 8.50 9.66
N GLU A 362 -2.13 9.64 9.58
CA GLU A 362 -1.28 9.94 8.42
C GLU A 362 0.05 9.16 8.54
N VAL A 363 0.32 8.28 7.58
CA VAL A 363 1.44 7.34 7.61
C VAL A 363 2.54 7.74 6.64
N GLY A 364 3.78 7.74 7.12
CA GLY A 364 4.97 8.02 6.33
C GLY A 364 5.35 6.85 5.46
N ILE A 365 5.38 7.06 4.15
CA ILE A 365 5.97 6.14 3.19
C ILE A 365 7.30 6.74 2.70
N TYR A 366 8.28 5.87 2.50
CA TYR A 366 9.60 6.27 2.02
C TYR A 366 9.84 5.76 0.60
N TYR A 367 10.54 6.56 -0.19
CA TYR A 367 10.98 6.22 -1.54
C TYR A 367 12.30 6.93 -1.83
N SER A 368 12.96 6.57 -2.92
CA SER A 368 14.08 7.35 -3.44
C SER A 368 13.83 7.77 -4.88
N GLU A 369 14.51 8.81 -5.32
CA GLU A 369 14.52 9.28 -6.70
C GLU A 369 15.92 9.70 -7.11
N GLU A 370 16.26 9.45 -8.36
CA GLU A 370 17.40 10.08 -9.00
C GLU A 370 17.04 11.50 -9.47
N LYS A 371 17.97 12.44 -9.29
CA LYS A 371 17.88 13.79 -9.85
C LYS A 371 19.24 14.25 -10.38
N LEU A 372 19.22 15.02 -11.45
CA LEU A 372 20.41 15.73 -11.92
C LEU A 372 20.54 17.06 -11.20
N VAL A 373 21.74 17.38 -10.75
CA VAL A 373 22.08 18.67 -10.13
C VAL A 373 23.34 19.26 -10.76
N LEU A 374 23.40 20.58 -10.84
CA LEU A 374 24.56 21.32 -11.30
C LEU A 374 25.27 21.96 -10.11
N ASP A 375 26.58 21.77 -10.05
CA ASP A 375 27.43 22.32 -8.98
C ASP A 375 28.80 22.72 -9.53
N LYS A 376 29.47 23.67 -8.88
CA LYS A 376 30.71 24.28 -9.39
C LYS A 376 31.94 23.39 -9.21
#